data_AF-A0A119HFM1-F1
#
_entry.id   AF-A0A119HFM1-F1
#
_cell.length_a   1.000
_cell.length_b   1.000
_cell.length_c   1.000
_cell.angle_alpha   90.00
_cell.angle_beta   90.00
_cell.angle_gamma   90.00
#
_symmetry.space_group_name_H-M   'P 1'
#
loop_
_entity.id
_entity.type
_entity.pdbx_description
1 polymer ?
#
loop_
_entity_poly.entity_id
_entity_poly.type
_entity_poly.pdbx_seq_one_letter_code
_entity_poly.pdbx_strand_id
1 'polypeptide(L)'
;MPRLSDDTLFKRALPLAIEDRIALSQCYPRGTEHSNAALAEAEAMKALKGKKLAQLTPDEDQVAFSVFVCAEQWEAALADSNATGDRKVATESARNARLFKEARLERWGRTQLEVAIANSISVPVKDIFASPPKK
;
A
#
# COMPACT_ATOMS: atom_id res chain seq x y z
N MET A 1 22.00 -10.70 6.02
CA MET A 1 22.08 -9.60 5.02
C MET A 1 21.95 -8.28 5.76
N PRO A 2 22.74 -7.25 5.42
CA PRO A 2 22.61 -5.93 6.04
C PRO A 2 21.21 -5.35 5.77
N ARG A 3 20.62 -4.71 6.79
CA ARG A 3 19.30 -4.07 6.71
C ARG A 3 19.38 -2.89 5.73
N LEU A 4 18.43 -2.81 4.79
CA LEU A 4 18.32 -1.64 3.91
C LEU A 4 17.85 -0.43 4.72
N SER A 5 18.42 0.75 4.44
CA SER A 5 17.94 1.98 5.05
C SER A 5 16.56 2.38 4.53
N ASP A 6 15.79 3.08 5.35
CA ASP A 6 14.45 3.55 4.97
C ASP A 6 14.50 4.46 3.75
N ASP A 7 15.52 5.30 3.59
CA ASP A 7 15.73 6.10 2.37
C ASP A 7 15.94 5.23 1.12
N THR A 8 16.59 4.07 1.27
CA THR A 8 16.79 3.13 0.15
C THR A 8 15.47 2.46 -0.21
N LEU A 9 14.68 2.08 0.80
CA LEU A 9 13.36 1.50 0.59
C LEU A 9 12.40 2.53 -0.01
N PHE A 10 12.44 3.78 0.45
CA PHE A 10 11.64 4.88 -0.10
C PHE A 10 11.96 5.12 -1.58
N LYS A 11 13.24 5.16 -1.96
CA LYS A 11 13.65 5.28 -3.36
C LYS A 11 13.13 4.14 -4.25
N ARG A 12 12.96 2.93 -3.69
CA ARG A 12 12.40 1.78 -4.41
C ARG A 12 10.87 1.80 -4.45
N ALA A 13 10.22 2.21 -3.36
CA ALA A 13 8.77 2.30 -3.26
C ALA A 13 8.18 3.41 -4.15
N LEU A 14 8.88 4.54 -4.26
CA LEU A 14 8.39 5.74 -4.96
C LEU A 14 7.94 5.49 -6.41
N PRO A 15 8.73 4.87 -7.31
CA PRO A 15 8.27 4.60 -8.67
C PRO A 15 7.04 3.69 -8.72
N LEU A 16 6.97 2.67 -7.85
CA LEU A 16 5.84 1.74 -7.80
C LEU A 16 4.55 2.46 -7.38
N ALA A 17 4.63 3.32 -6.36
CA ALA A 17 3.49 4.10 -5.91
C ALA A 17 3.00 5.09 -6.98
N ILE A 18 3.93 5.73 -7.72
CA ILE A 18 3.56 6.61 -8.83
C ILE A 18 2.83 5.85 -9.93
N GLU A 19 3.35 4.68 -10.33
CA GLU A 19 2.71 3.84 -11.35
C GLU A 19 1.33 3.34 -10.92
N ASP A 20 1.20 2.94 -9.65
CA ASP A 20 -0.07 2.54 -9.05
C ASP A 20 -1.13 3.64 -9.14
N ARG A 21 -0.80 4.88 -8.75
CA ARG A 21 -1.73 6.02 -8.84
C ARG A 21 -2.06 6.39 -10.29
N ILE A 22 -1.08 6.30 -11.20
CA ILE A 22 -1.32 6.51 -12.63
C ILE A 22 -2.26 5.43 -13.18
N ALA A 23 -2.06 4.16 -12.83
CA ALA A 23 -2.94 3.06 -13.24
C ALA A 23 -4.36 3.25 -12.69
N LEU A 24 -4.48 3.65 -11.42
CA LEU A 24 -5.77 3.98 -10.81
C LEU A 24 -6.50 5.09 -11.58
N SER A 25 -5.80 6.14 -12.00
CA SER A 25 -6.41 7.22 -12.79
C SER A 25 -7.00 6.74 -14.11
N GLN A 26 -6.39 5.71 -14.72
CA GLN A 26 -6.82 5.11 -15.99
C GLN A 26 -8.03 4.18 -15.82
N CYS A 27 -8.31 3.71 -14.61
CA CYS A 27 -9.52 2.94 -14.31
C CYS A 27 -10.79 3.81 -14.30
N TYR A 28 -10.65 5.14 -14.23
CA TYR A 28 -11.77 6.09 -14.24
C TYR A 28 -11.87 6.83 -15.58
N PRO A 29 -13.08 7.29 -15.98
CA PRO A 29 -13.24 8.17 -17.12
C PRO A 29 -12.42 9.46 -16.92
N ARG A 30 -11.79 9.92 -18.01
CA ARG A 30 -10.91 11.12 -17.98
C ARG A 30 -11.67 12.36 -17.52
N GLY A 31 -11.00 13.17 -16.70
CA GLY A 31 -11.53 14.44 -16.19
C GLY A 31 -12.52 14.30 -15.04
N THR A 32 -12.86 13.08 -14.61
CA THR A 32 -13.64 12.86 -13.38
C THR A 32 -12.82 13.24 -12.15
N GLU A 33 -13.53 13.58 -11.06
CA GLU A 33 -12.91 13.89 -9.77
C GLU A 33 -11.94 12.81 -9.32
N HIS A 34 -12.32 11.53 -9.40
CA HIS A 34 -11.48 10.40 -9.02
C HIS A 34 -10.23 10.24 -9.90
N SER A 35 -10.36 10.41 -11.23
CA SER A 35 -9.21 10.38 -12.14
C SER A 35 -8.23 11.52 -11.81
N ASN A 36 -8.74 12.73 -11.60
CA ASN A 36 -7.93 13.90 -11.28
C ASN A 36 -7.26 13.79 -9.90
N ALA A 37 -7.96 13.24 -8.90
CA ALA A 37 -7.40 13.01 -7.56
C ALA A 37 -6.23 12.02 -7.60
N ALA A 38 -6.38 10.91 -8.31
CA ALA A 38 -5.29 9.94 -8.48
C ALA A 38 -4.06 10.53 -9.20
N LEU A 39 -4.29 11.39 -10.22
CA LEU A 39 -3.20 12.12 -10.88
C LEU A 39 -2.54 13.13 -9.95
N ALA A 40 -3.30 13.86 -9.14
CA ALA A 40 -2.75 14.80 -8.16
C ALA A 40 -1.90 14.09 -7.10
N GLU A 41 -2.35 12.93 -6.61
CA GLU A 41 -1.54 12.07 -5.73
C GLU A 41 -0.24 11.65 -6.41
N ALA A 42 -0.28 11.20 -7.68
CA ALA A 42 0.91 10.82 -8.42
C ALA A 42 1.91 11.99 -8.58
N GLU A 43 1.42 13.20 -8.87
CA GLU A 43 2.27 14.40 -8.95
C GLU A 43 2.87 14.79 -7.59
N ALA A 44 2.10 14.68 -6.50
CA ALA A 44 2.61 14.89 -5.15
C ALA A 44 3.74 13.90 -4.81
N MET A 45 3.59 12.62 -5.18
CA MET A 45 4.64 11.62 -5.00
C MET A 45 5.88 11.95 -5.86
N LYS A 46 5.71 12.37 -7.12
CA LYS A 46 6.83 12.79 -7.98
C LYS A 46 7.64 13.93 -7.38
N ALA A 47 6.99 14.87 -6.69
CA ALA A 47 7.65 15.98 -6.01
C ALA A 47 8.62 15.55 -4.88
N LEU A 48 8.48 14.32 -4.36
CA LEU A 48 9.38 13.76 -3.35
C LEU A 48 10.66 13.13 -3.94
N LYS A 49 10.78 13.04 -5.27
CA LYS A 49 11.92 12.39 -5.93
C LYS A 49 13.24 13.06 -5.54
N GLY A 50 14.17 12.27 -5.00
CA GLY A 50 15.49 12.73 -4.60
C GLY A 50 15.57 13.33 -3.20
N LYS A 51 14.43 13.55 -2.53
CA LYS A 51 14.39 13.96 -1.12
C LYS A 51 14.73 12.80 -0.19
N LYS A 52 15.28 13.13 0.98
CA LYS A 52 15.48 12.16 2.07
C LYS A 52 14.31 12.25 3.04
N LEU A 53 13.94 11.11 3.64
CA LEU A 53 12.84 11.02 4.60
C LEU A 53 13.03 11.96 5.81
N ALA A 54 14.26 12.18 6.24
CA ALA A 54 14.57 13.07 7.36
C ALA A 54 14.40 14.58 7.04
N GLN A 55 14.20 14.95 5.77
CA GLN A 55 14.13 16.33 5.31
C GLN A 55 12.72 16.74 4.83
N LEU A 56 11.75 15.85 4.96
CA LEU A 56 10.38 16.08 4.51
C LEU A 56 9.66 17.05 5.46
N THR A 57 8.84 17.92 4.88
CA THR A 57 7.86 18.69 5.65
C THR A 57 6.76 17.76 6.19
N PRO A 58 5.91 18.19 7.15
CA PRO A 58 4.81 17.36 7.64
C PRO A 58 3.86 16.87 6.53
N ASP A 59 3.53 17.74 5.56
CA ASP A 59 2.68 17.38 4.44
C ASP A 59 3.36 16.37 3.50
N GLU A 60 4.67 16.54 3.26
CA GLU A 60 5.46 15.62 2.46
C GLU A 60 5.66 14.28 3.15
N ASP A 61 5.76 14.27 4.48
CA ASP A 61 5.86 13.05 5.28
C ASP A 61 4.58 12.21 5.19
N GLN A 62 3.41 12.87 5.12
CA GLN A 62 2.13 12.20 4.86
C GLN A 62 2.07 11.61 3.44
N VAL A 63 2.61 12.32 2.44
CA VAL A 63 2.73 11.77 1.07
C VAL A 63 3.71 10.60 1.05
N ALA A 64 4.82 10.65 1.79
CA ALA A 64 5.77 9.56 1.90
C ALA A 64 5.16 8.33 2.59
N PHE A 65 4.31 8.52 3.60
CA PHE A 65 3.50 7.44 4.16
C PHE A 65 2.64 6.77 3.09
N SER A 66 1.91 7.56 2.29
CA SER A 66 1.08 7.04 1.19
C SER A 66 1.91 6.29 0.13
N VAL A 67 3.14 6.73 -0.16
CA VAL A 67 4.07 6.01 -1.05
C VAL A 67 4.34 4.60 -0.54
N PHE A 68 4.67 4.45 0.74
CA PHE A 68 4.91 3.12 1.31
C PHE A 68 3.66 2.24 1.29
N VAL A 69 2.48 2.79 1.58
CA VAL A 69 1.22 2.04 1.52
C VAL A 69 0.92 1.55 0.10
N CYS A 70 1.03 2.43 -0.90
CA CYS A 70 0.76 2.05 -2.30
C CYS A 70 1.76 1.00 -2.79
N ALA A 71 3.05 1.17 -2.48
CA ALA A 71 4.07 0.19 -2.86
C ALA A 71 3.91 -1.16 -2.13
N GLU A 72 3.52 -1.16 -0.85
CA GLU A 72 3.17 -2.38 -0.10
C GLU A 72 2.04 -3.14 -0.80
N GLN A 73 0.96 -2.42 -1.17
CA GLN A 73 -0.21 -3.02 -1.83
C GLN A 73 0.09 -3.53 -3.24
N TRP A 74 0.84 -2.76 -4.03
CA TRP A 74 1.24 -3.15 -5.38
C TRP A 74 2.03 -4.45 -5.38
N GLU A 75 3.08 -4.53 -4.57
CA GLU A 75 3.91 -5.73 -4.47
C GLU A 75 3.16 -6.92 -3.86
N ALA A 76 2.26 -6.70 -2.89
CA ALA A 76 1.41 -7.76 -2.37
C ALA A 76 0.49 -8.33 -3.46
N ALA A 77 -0.16 -7.47 -4.24
CA ALA A 77 -1.01 -7.90 -5.35
C ALA A 77 -0.21 -8.60 -6.46
N LEU A 78 1.02 -8.13 -6.74
CA LEU A 78 1.91 -8.78 -7.69
C LEU A 78 2.33 -10.18 -7.21
N ALA A 79 2.57 -10.33 -5.91
CA ALA A 79 2.86 -11.62 -5.31
C ALA A 79 1.69 -12.60 -5.42
N ASP A 80 0.49 -12.14 -5.07
CA ASP A 80 -0.73 -12.96 -5.11
C ASP A 80 -1.09 -13.37 -6.54
N SER A 81 -1.00 -12.45 -7.50
CA SER A 81 -1.29 -12.74 -8.91
C SER A 81 -0.31 -13.70 -9.57
N ASN A 82 0.93 -13.75 -9.07
CA ASN A 82 1.98 -14.64 -9.59
C ASN A 82 2.18 -15.92 -8.75
N ALA A 83 1.35 -16.16 -7.73
CA ALA A 83 1.54 -17.26 -6.78
C ALA A 83 1.64 -18.65 -7.45
N THR A 84 0.91 -18.87 -8.54
CA THR A 84 0.91 -20.14 -9.30
C THR A 84 1.66 -20.08 -10.63
N GLY A 85 2.05 -18.88 -11.08
CA GLY A 85 2.71 -18.65 -12.36
C GLY A 85 4.21 -18.54 -12.21
N ASP A 86 4.71 -17.31 -12.06
CA ASP A 86 6.13 -17.05 -11.81
C ASP A 86 6.41 -16.98 -10.30
N ARG A 87 6.82 -18.11 -9.73
CA ARG A 87 7.16 -18.23 -8.31
C ARG A 87 8.31 -17.32 -7.88
N LYS A 88 9.24 -16.98 -8.78
CA LYS A 88 10.36 -16.10 -8.45
C LYS A 88 9.86 -14.68 -8.26
N VAL A 89 9.04 -14.18 -9.19
CA VAL A 89 8.37 -12.88 -9.06
C VAL A 89 7.52 -12.85 -7.79
N ALA A 90 6.72 -13.90 -7.54
CA ALA A 90 5.88 -13.96 -6.35
C ALA A 90 6.69 -13.85 -5.04
N THR A 91 7.82 -14.56 -4.96
CA THR A 91 8.68 -14.54 -3.77
C THR A 91 9.38 -13.19 -3.59
N GLU A 92 9.88 -12.59 -4.68
CA GLU A 92 10.56 -11.30 -4.64
C GLU A 92 9.60 -10.16 -4.27
N SER A 93 8.39 -10.16 -4.84
CA SER A 93 7.34 -9.20 -4.53
C SER A 93 6.83 -9.34 -3.10
N ALA A 94 6.58 -10.55 -2.61
CA ALA A 94 6.21 -10.77 -1.21
C ALA A 94 7.28 -10.25 -0.24
N ARG A 95 8.56 -10.41 -0.58
CA ARG A 95 9.67 -9.86 0.19
C ARG A 95 9.68 -8.33 0.17
N ASN A 96 9.47 -7.70 -0.99
CA ASN A 96 9.43 -6.25 -1.11
C ASN A 96 8.25 -5.64 -0.33
N ALA A 97 7.05 -6.23 -0.47
CA ALA A 97 5.86 -5.81 0.29
C ALA A 97 6.15 -5.85 1.80
N ARG A 98 6.79 -6.92 2.30
CA ARG A 98 7.20 -7.03 3.69
C ARG A 98 8.19 -5.94 4.10
N LEU A 99 9.22 -5.67 3.29
CA LEU A 99 10.21 -4.63 3.59
C LEU A 99 9.59 -3.23 3.65
N PHE A 100 8.67 -2.91 2.73
CA PHE A 100 7.94 -1.65 2.74
C PHE A 100 7.03 -1.53 3.96
N LYS A 101 6.32 -2.60 4.31
CA LYS A 101 5.49 -2.67 5.52
C LYS A 101 6.32 -2.45 6.79
N GLU A 102 7.45 -3.14 6.93
CA GLU A 102 8.33 -3.03 8.11
C GLU A 102 8.87 -1.60 8.26
N ALA A 103 9.33 -0.97 7.18
CA ALA A 103 9.79 0.42 7.20
C ALA A 103 8.65 1.39 7.57
N ARG A 104 7.45 1.20 6.99
CA ARG A 104 6.28 2.01 7.33
C ARG A 104 5.91 1.89 8.80
N LEU A 105 5.84 0.67 9.32
CA LEU A 105 5.45 0.40 10.70
C LEU A 105 6.45 0.98 11.70
N GLU A 106 7.74 0.95 11.40
CA GLU A 106 8.77 1.55 12.26
C GLU A 106 8.63 3.07 12.35
N ARG A 107 8.31 3.73 11.23
CA ARG A 107 8.25 5.20 11.17
C ARG A 107 6.90 5.80 11.58
N TRP A 108 5.80 5.25 11.09
CA TRP A 108 4.45 5.80 11.29
C TRP A 108 3.52 4.89 12.09
N GLY A 109 3.91 3.63 12.33
CA GLY A 109 3.06 2.66 12.99
C GLY A 109 1.96 2.09 12.09
N ARG A 110 0.97 1.45 12.74
CA ARG A 110 -0.15 0.78 12.07
C ARG A 110 -1.15 1.79 11.52
N THR A 111 -1.77 1.46 10.39
CA THR A 111 -2.91 2.25 9.88
C THR A 111 -4.14 2.06 10.77
N GLN A 112 -5.09 3.00 10.70
CA GLN A 112 -6.37 2.85 11.41
C GLN A 112 -7.09 1.55 11.03
N LEU A 113 -7.03 1.16 9.76
CA LEU A 113 -7.59 -0.09 9.27
C LEU A 113 -6.91 -1.31 9.90
N GLU A 114 -5.57 -1.31 9.99
CA GLU A 114 -4.83 -2.40 10.64
C GLU A 114 -5.17 -2.53 12.13
N VAL A 115 -5.37 -1.39 12.82
CA VAL A 115 -5.84 -1.38 14.21
C VAL A 115 -7.27 -1.92 14.30
N ALA A 116 -8.17 -1.50 13.42
CA ALA A 116 -9.55 -1.99 13.39
C ALA A 116 -9.62 -3.50 13.15
N ILE A 117 -8.85 -4.03 12.18
CA ILE A 117 -8.76 -5.46 11.91
C ILE A 117 -8.25 -6.23 13.12
N ALA A 118 -7.19 -5.74 13.76
CA ALA A 118 -6.60 -6.41 14.94
C ALA A 118 -7.58 -6.47 16.14
N ASN A 119 -8.48 -5.49 16.24
CA ASN A 119 -9.49 -5.42 17.30
C ASN A 119 -10.83 -6.03 16.89
N SER A 120 -10.96 -6.53 15.66
CA SER A 120 -12.20 -7.12 15.14
C SER A 120 -12.31 -8.59 15.50
N ILE A 121 -13.54 -9.05 15.76
CA ILE A 121 -13.85 -10.47 15.96
C ILE A 121 -14.41 -11.01 14.64
N SER A 122 -13.82 -12.11 14.16
CA SER A 122 -14.35 -12.82 12.98
C SER A 122 -15.62 -13.56 13.37
N VAL A 123 -16.73 -13.24 12.71
CA VAL A 123 -18.02 -13.92 12.90
C VAL A 123 -18.30 -14.82 11.69
N PRO A 124 -18.43 -16.15 11.87
CA PRO A 124 -18.79 -17.05 10.78
C PRO A 124 -20.21 -16.75 10.26
N VAL A 125 -20.34 -16.55 8.95
CA VAL A 125 -21.64 -16.26 8.30
C VAL A 125 -22.67 -17.39 8.49
N LYS A 126 -22.20 -18.63 8.76
CA LYS A 126 -23.07 -19.79 9.01
C LYS A 126 -24.00 -19.60 10.22
N ASP A 127 -23.61 -18.81 11.21
CA ASP A 127 -24.39 -18.65 12.45
C ASP A 127 -25.53 -17.63 12.33
N ILE A 128 -25.54 -16.81 11.26
CA ILE A 128 -26.56 -15.77 11.03
C ILE A 128 -27.83 -16.35 10.40
N PHE A 129 -27.72 -17.45 9.66
CA PHE A 129 -28.86 -18.05 8.92
C PHE A 129 -29.39 -19.36 9.55
N ALA A 130 -28.81 -19.81 10.67
CA ALA A 130 -29.12 -21.12 11.26
C ALA A 130 -30.32 -21.15 12.22
N SER A 131 -31.07 -20.04 12.40
CA SER A 131 -32.21 -20.01 13.32
C SER A 131 -33.46 -19.35 12.71
N PRO A 132 -34.41 -20.13 12.15
CA PRO A 132 -35.77 -19.64 12.00
C PRO A 132 -36.41 -19.49 13.41
N PRO A 133 -37.28 -18.49 13.62
CA PRO A 133 -37.96 -18.31 14.90
C PRO A 133 -38.79 -19.55 15.23
N LYS A 134 -38.60 -20.10 16.43
CA LYS A 134 -39.47 -21.15 16.97
C LYS A 134 -40.88 -20.56 17.10
N LYS A 135 -41.84 -21.15 16.38
CA LYS A 135 -43.28 -20.92 16.59
C LYS A 135 -43.73 -21.48 17.93
#